data_AF-A0A5C9CDF6-F1
#
_entry.id   AF-A0A5C9CDF6-F1
#
_cell.length_a   1.000
_cell.length_b   1.000
_cell.length_c   1.000
_cell.angle_alpha   90.00
_cell.angle_beta   90.00
_cell.angle_gamma   90.00
#
_symmetry.space_group_name_H-M   'P 1'
#
loop_
_entity.id
_entity.type
_entity.pdbx_description
1 polymer ?
#
loop_
_entity_poly.entity_id
_entity_poly.type
_entity_poly.pdbx_seq_one_letter_code
_entity_poly.pdbx_strand_id
1 'polypeptide(L)'
;MAGMSVVGELFGLGKMFLPQVVKSARVMKKSVAYLEPFMEAEKAAALEVGSEQSAVEAGSVPSPLLTPHSPPQSSSRGKIVLATVKGDVHDIGKNIVGVVLRCNNFEVIDLGVMVSCEKILETAIAEGVTIIGLSGLITPSLDEMVHVAKEMERQGFVVPLLIGGATTSAKHTAVKIAPKYSQPVVHVNDASISVPVVESLLDADRKPAFMDKVRADQDRDRQSFAGKQARSLVSYADALARRFTCDWQTVDLPTPSFLGLRTLDDFPIAELIPFIDWSPFFQTWQLKGKFPAIFEDATVGREAKTNHRP
;
A
#
# COMPACT_ATOMS: atom_id res chain seq x y z
N MET A 1 -13.25 -4.97 -18.00
CA MET A 1 -12.31 -5.58 -17.02
C MET A 1 -11.46 -6.74 -17.56
N ALA A 2 -11.89 -7.51 -18.57
CA ALA A 2 -11.13 -8.66 -19.09
C ALA A 2 -9.64 -8.39 -19.39
N GLY A 3 -9.31 -7.24 -19.99
CA GLY A 3 -7.91 -6.87 -20.25
C GLY A 3 -7.05 -6.77 -18.98
N MET A 4 -7.61 -6.29 -17.87
CA MET A 4 -6.89 -6.21 -16.60
C MET A 4 -6.72 -7.58 -15.93
N SER A 5 -7.65 -8.52 -16.15
CA SER A 5 -7.49 -9.90 -15.70
C SER A 5 -6.27 -10.56 -16.36
N VAL A 6 -6.07 -10.36 -17.67
CA VAL A 6 -4.87 -10.84 -18.38
C VAL A 6 -3.60 -10.19 -17.84
N VAL A 7 -3.62 -8.88 -17.58
CA VAL A 7 -2.47 -8.17 -16.97
C VAL A 7 -2.14 -8.76 -15.60
N GLY A 8 -3.15 -9.04 -14.76
CA GLY A 8 -2.97 -9.66 -13.45
C GLY A 8 -2.36 -11.06 -13.54
N GLU A 9 -2.85 -11.89 -14.46
CA GLU A 9 -2.31 -13.24 -14.70
C GLU A 9 -0.84 -13.18 -15.15
N LEU A 10 -0.51 -12.34 -16.14
CA LEU A 10 0.86 -12.19 -16.64
C LEU A 10 1.80 -11.64 -15.56
N PHE A 11 1.33 -10.74 -14.70
CA PHE A 11 2.09 -10.23 -13.57
C PHE A 11 2.35 -11.34 -12.52
N GLY A 12 1.33 -12.13 -12.19
CA GLY A 12 1.46 -13.27 -11.28
C GLY A 12 2.40 -14.37 -11.79
N LEU A 13 2.45 -14.57 -13.12
CA LEU A 13 3.37 -15.50 -13.78
C LEU A 13 4.80 -14.94 -13.97
N GLY A 14 5.07 -13.70 -13.56
CA GLY A 14 6.36 -13.05 -13.76
C GLY A 14 6.69 -12.73 -15.23
N LYS A 15 5.68 -12.70 -16.10
CA LYS A 15 5.81 -12.36 -17.54
C LYS A 15 5.54 -10.88 -17.83
N MET A 16 4.91 -10.19 -16.90
CA MET A 16 4.81 -8.72 -16.87
C MET A 16 5.36 -8.19 -15.56
N PHE A 17 5.91 -6.98 -15.58
CA PHE A 17 6.48 -6.32 -14.40
C PHE A 17 5.75 -5.01 -14.09
N LEU A 18 6.01 -4.49 -12.89
CA LEU A 18 5.30 -3.34 -12.36
C LEU A 18 5.27 -2.12 -13.31
N PRO A 19 6.35 -1.72 -14.01
CA PRO A 19 6.27 -0.62 -14.99
C PRO A 19 5.21 -0.82 -16.07
N GLN A 20 5.05 -2.06 -16.54
CA GLN A 20 4.06 -2.39 -17.56
C GLN A 20 2.64 -2.42 -16.97
N VAL A 21 2.47 -2.96 -15.76
CA VAL A 21 1.17 -2.97 -15.05
C VAL A 21 0.67 -1.54 -14.84
N VAL A 22 1.54 -0.62 -14.42
CA VAL A 22 1.19 0.80 -14.25
C VAL A 22 0.84 1.45 -15.59
N LYS A 23 1.57 1.12 -16.67
CA LYS A 23 1.23 1.57 -18.03
C LYS A 23 -0.15 1.06 -18.48
N SER A 24 -0.51 -0.18 -18.19
CA SER A 24 -1.85 -0.73 -18.46
C SER A 24 -2.93 -0.04 -17.63
N ALA A 25 -2.67 0.20 -16.35
CA ALA A 25 -3.58 0.93 -15.47
C ALA A 25 -3.90 2.34 -15.99
N ARG A 26 -2.91 3.01 -16.60
CA ARG A 26 -3.09 4.32 -17.24
C ARG A 26 -4.07 4.27 -18.41
N VAL A 27 -4.03 3.21 -19.23
CA VAL A 27 -5.00 3.01 -20.32
C VAL A 27 -6.38 2.77 -19.76
N MET A 28 -6.51 1.86 -18.78
CA MET A 28 -7.78 1.59 -18.08
C MET A 28 -8.41 2.86 -17.53
N LYS A 29 -7.64 3.68 -16.80
CA LYS A 29 -8.14 4.93 -16.20
C LYS A 29 -8.64 5.91 -17.26
N LYS A 30 -7.92 6.06 -18.39
CA LYS A 30 -8.37 6.91 -19.50
C LYS A 30 -9.66 6.41 -20.14
N SER A 31 -9.80 5.08 -20.31
CA SER A 31 -11.03 4.49 -20.84
C SER A 31 -12.22 4.70 -19.91
N VAL A 32 -12.04 4.50 -18.60
CA VAL A 32 -13.11 4.74 -17.59
C VAL A 32 -13.51 6.21 -17.58
N ALA A 33 -12.54 7.14 -17.52
CA ALA A 33 -12.82 8.57 -17.52
C ALA A 33 -13.58 9.03 -18.79
N TYR A 34 -13.34 8.38 -19.93
CA TYR A 34 -14.11 8.65 -21.15
C TYR A 34 -15.55 8.15 -21.05
N LEU A 35 -15.76 6.98 -20.42
CA LEU A 35 -17.09 6.36 -20.30
C LEU A 35 -17.93 6.94 -19.15
N GLU A 36 -17.30 7.58 -18.17
CA GLU A 36 -17.94 8.08 -16.95
C GLU A 36 -19.18 8.95 -17.22
N PRO A 37 -19.16 9.96 -18.12
CA PRO A 37 -20.36 10.75 -18.43
C PRO A 37 -21.50 9.93 -19.03
N PHE A 38 -21.16 8.90 -19.82
CA PHE A 38 -22.15 8.02 -20.44
C PHE A 38 -22.75 7.05 -19.42
N MET A 39 -21.94 6.52 -18.51
CA MET A 39 -22.39 5.67 -17.42
C MET A 39 -23.29 6.42 -16.43
N GLU A 40 -22.99 7.69 -16.16
CA GLU A 40 -23.84 8.58 -15.36
C GLU A 40 -25.18 8.87 -16.06
N ALA A 41 -25.14 9.19 -17.36
CA ALA A 41 -26.35 9.40 -18.15
C ALA A 41 -27.22 8.13 -18.23
N GLU A 42 -26.62 6.96 -18.41
CA GLU A 42 -27.33 5.68 -18.41
C GLU A 42 -27.95 5.36 -17.05
N LYS A 43 -27.23 5.63 -15.95
CA LYS A 43 -27.79 5.51 -14.59
C LYS A 43 -28.96 6.46 -14.36
N ALA A 44 -28.84 7.72 -14.80
CA ALA A 44 -29.91 8.70 -14.71
C ALA A 44 -31.15 8.27 -15.51
N ALA A 45 -30.96 7.83 -16.75
CA ALA A 45 -32.05 7.32 -17.59
C ALA A 45 -32.72 6.06 -17.00
N ALA A 46 -31.93 5.13 -16.43
CA ALA A 46 -32.48 3.95 -15.77
C ALA A 46 -33.31 4.30 -14.52
N LEU A 47 -32.93 5.35 -13.78
CA LEU A 47 -33.70 5.86 -12.64
C LEU A 47 -35.00 6.54 -13.08
N GLU A 48 -35.00 7.25 -14.22
CA GLU A 48 -36.21 7.84 -14.81
C GLU A 48 -37.21 6.78 -15.27
N VAL A 49 -36.76 5.73 -15.97
CA VAL A 49 -37.63 4.63 -16.44
C VAL A 49 -38.22 3.81 -15.28
N GLY A 50 -37.47 3.63 -14.17
CA GLY A 50 -37.99 2.99 -12.95
C GLY A 50 -39.04 3.81 -12.20
N SER A 51 -39.08 5.13 -12.41
CA SER A 51 -40.08 6.02 -11.81
C SER A 51 -41.40 6.06 -12.58
N GLU A 52 -41.38 5.84 -13.90
CA GLU A 52 -42.60 5.76 -14.73
C GLU A 52 -43.33 4.42 -14.59
N GLN A 53 -42.62 3.32 -14.35
CA GLN A 53 -43.22 1.99 -14.14
C GLN A 53 -43.89 1.81 -12.75
N SER A 54 -43.64 2.71 -11.80
CA SER A 54 -44.33 2.67 -10.48
C SER A 54 -45.69 3.38 -10.47
N ALA A 55 -46.08 4.09 -11.54
CA ALA A 55 -47.33 4.83 -11.61
C ALA A 55 -48.47 4.11 -12.36
N VAL A 56 -48.19 2.99 -13.03
CA VAL A 56 -49.18 2.30 -13.87
C VAL A 56 -49.10 0.79 -13.71
N GLU A 57 -49.45 0.24 -12.54
CA GLU A 57 -49.92 -1.16 -12.44
C GLU A 57 -50.54 -1.47 -11.07
N ALA A 58 -51.82 -1.15 -10.93
CA ALA A 58 -52.72 -1.82 -9.98
C ALA A 58 -53.73 -2.64 -10.80
N GLY A 59 -53.39 -3.87 -11.17
CA GLY A 59 -54.31 -4.74 -11.89
C GLY A 59 -53.76 -6.04 -12.48
N SER A 60 -53.69 -7.09 -11.66
CA SER A 60 -54.07 -8.49 -11.99
C SER A 60 -53.13 -9.43 -12.81
N VAL A 61 -52.56 -10.42 -12.09
CA VAL A 61 -52.28 -11.88 -12.35
C VAL A 61 -51.29 -12.29 -13.48
N PRO A 62 -50.44 -13.34 -13.29
CA PRO A 62 -49.10 -13.42 -13.88
C PRO A 62 -49.00 -14.31 -15.13
N SER A 63 -47.97 -14.06 -15.95
CA SER A 63 -47.51 -14.98 -17.00
C SER A 63 -45.97 -15.05 -17.01
N PRO A 64 -45.37 -16.23 -17.28
CA PRO A 64 -43.95 -16.48 -17.07
C PRO A 64 -43.11 -16.11 -18.31
N LEU A 65 -41.80 -15.99 -18.11
CA LEU A 65 -40.76 -15.70 -19.10
C LEU A 65 -40.57 -14.21 -19.41
N LEU A 66 -39.79 -13.56 -18.56
CA LEU A 66 -38.70 -12.65 -18.95
C LEU A 66 -37.86 -12.43 -17.69
N THR A 67 -36.68 -13.03 -17.66
CA THR A 67 -35.65 -12.70 -16.66
C THR A 67 -35.31 -11.22 -16.82
N PRO A 68 -35.49 -10.37 -15.80
CA PRO A 68 -34.93 -9.03 -15.86
C PRO A 68 -33.43 -9.17 -15.64
N HIS A 69 -32.64 -9.13 -16.72
CA HIS A 69 -31.27 -8.68 -16.64
C HIS A 69 -31.30 -7.22 -16.17
N SER A 70 -31.38 -7.04 -14.85
CA SER A 70 -30.95 -5.80 -14.23
C SER A 70 -29.50 -5.57 -14.66
N PRO A 71 -29.13 -4.39 -15.16
CA PRO A 71 -27.74 -4.12 -15.49
C PRO A 71 -26.93 -4.30 -14.19
N PRO A 72 -25.77 -4.97 -14.24
CA PRO A 72 -24.96 -5.09 -13.05
C PRO A 72 -24.61 -3.67 -12.61
N GLN A 73 -25.11 -3.27 -11.43
CA GLN A 73 -24.47 -2.20 -10.67
C GLN A 73 -22.98 -2.51 -10.74
N SER A 74 -22.15 -1.56 -11.15
CA SER A 74 -20.70 -1.75 -11.23
C SER A 74 -20.16 -1.94 -9.81
N SER A 75 -20.41 -3.10 -9.20
CA SER A 75 -20.07 -3.39 -7.83
C SER A 75 -18.57 -3.60 -7.78
N SER A 76 -17.85 -2.61 -7.26
CA SER A 76 -16.45 -2.78 -6.91
C SER A 76 -16.33 -3.98 -5.96
N ARG A 77 -15.20 -4.68 -5.99
CA ARG A 77 -14.98 -5.89 -5.17
C ARG A 77 -14.77 -5.57 -3.68
N GLY A 78 -14.87 -4.30 -3.31
CA GLY A 78 -14.55 -3.74 -2.00
C GLY A 78 -14.00 -2.32 -2.16
N LYS A 79 -14.16 -1.52 -1.11
CA LYS A 79 -13.71 -0.12 -1.06
C LYS A 79 -12.64 0.00 0.02
N ILE A 80 -11.50 0.62 -0.31
CA ILE A 80 -10.30 0.64 0.54
C ILE A 80 -9.86 2.08 0.72
N VAL A 81 -9.68 2.52 1.97
CA VAL A 81 -8.97 3.76 2.27
C VAL A 81 -7.48 3.46 2.43
N LEU A 82 -6.63 4.19 1.72
CA LEU A 82 -5.18 4.19 1.89
C LEU A 82 -4.72 5.56 2.37
N ALA A 83 -3.83 5.59 3.36
CA ALA A 83 -3.24 6.81 3.87
C ALA A 83 -1.78 6.60 4.29
N THR A 84 -0.92 7.57 3.97
CA THR A 84 0.37 7.70 4.67
C THR A 84 0.10 8.44 5.98
N VAL A 85 0.52 7.84 7.09
CA VAL A 85 0.17 8.29 8.44
C VAL A 85 0.71 9.70 8.75
N LYS A 86 0.17 10.30 9.81
CA LYS A 86 0.54 11.64 10.28
C LYS A 86 2.06 11.80 10.43
N GLY A 87 2.58 12.93 9.98
CA GLY A 87 4.00 13.26 10.07
C GLY A 87 4.90 12.55 9.05
N ASP A 88 4.33 11.72 8.17
CA ASP A 88 5.08 11.02 7.12
C ASP A 88 4.63 11.49 5.73
N VAL A 89 5.61 11.76 4.86
CA VAL A 89 5.43 12.35 3.52
C VAL A 89 5.62 11.34 2.39
N HIS A 90 6.07 10.12 2.71
CA HIS A 90 6.50 9.18 1.68
C HIS A 90 5.32 8.36 1.18
N ASP A 91 5.08 8.37 -0.13
CA ASP A 91 3.87 7.80 -0.73
C ASP A 91 4.12 6.92 -1.95
N ILE A 92 5.35 6.82 -2.46
CA ILE A 92 5.65 6.02 -3.67
C ILE A 92 5.11 4.59 -3.54
N GLY A 93 5.41 3.91 -2.43
CA GLY A 93 4.91 2.56 -2.16
C GLY A 93 3.38 2.49 -2.04
N LYS A 94 2.76 3.45 -1.33
CA LYS A 94 1.30 3.55 -1.21
C LYS A 94 0.64 3.71 -2.59
N ASN A 95 1.20 4.56 -3.44
CA ASN A 95 0.68 4.84 -4.77
C ASN A 95 0.74 3.58 -5.66
N ILE A 96 1.84 2.82 -5.57
CA ILE A 96 1.98 1.52 -6.24
C ILE A 96 0.88 0.55 -5.76
N VAL A 97 0.69 0.39 -4.46
CA VAL A 97 -0.37 -0.46 -3.88
C VAL A 97 -1.75 -0.02 -4.38
N GLY A 98 -2.05 1.28 -4.36
CA GLY A 98 -3.32 1.82 -4.83
C GLY A 98 -3.57 1.57 -6.32
N VAL A 99 -2.55 1.64 -7.17
CA VAL A 99 -2.68 1.26 -8.59
C VAL A 99 -2.95 -0.24 -8.73
N VAL A 100 -2.19 -1.09 -8.04
CA VAL A 100 -2.34 -2.56 -8.11
C VAL A 100 -3.73 -3.01 -7.64
N LEU A 101 -4.27 -2.40 -6.58
CA LEU A 101 -5.63 -2.69 -6.10
C LEU A 101 -6.70 -2.24 -7.10
N ARG A 102 -6.59 -1.04 -7.69
CA ARG A 102 -7.53 -0.59 -8.74
C ARG A 102 -7.50 -1.49 -9.98
N CYS A 103 -6.33 -1.99 -10.36
CA CYS A 103 -6.20 -2.98 -11.43
C CYS A 103 -7.00 -4.26 -11.17
N ASN A 104 -7.32 -4.55 -9.91
CA ASN A 104 -8.07 -5.72 -9.47
C ASN A 104 -9.53 -5.39 -9.08
N ASN A 105 -10.08 -4.30 -9.62
CA ASN A 105 -11.47 -3.87 -9.44
C ASN A 105 -11.86 -3.49 -8.00
N PHE A 106 -10.87 -3.10 -7.18
CA PHE A 106 -11.12 -2.45 -5.90
C PHE A 106 -11.26 -0.95 -6.08
N GLU A 107 -12.17 -0.36 -5.33
CA GLU A 107 -12.25 1.09 -5.20
C GLU A 107 -11.24 1.54 -4.15
N VAL A 108 -10.39 2.51 -4.51
CA VAL A 108 -9.30 2.97 -3.64
C VAL A 108 -9.38 4.47 -3.44
N ILE A 109 -9.67 4.85 -2.20
CA ILE A 109 -9.68 6.23 -1.71
C ILE A 109 -8.31 6.51 -1.10
N ASP A 110 -7.51 7.31 -1.80
CA ASP A 110 -6.19 7.70 -1.33
C ASP A 110 -6.26 9.07 -0.66
N LEU A 111 -6.04 9.10 0.66
CA LEU A 111 -6.09 10.33 1.46
C LEU A 111 -4.81 11.17 1.38
N GLY A 112 -3.78 10.67 0.69
CA GLY A 112 -2.50 11.34 0.55
C GLY A 112 -1.55 11.07 1.73
N VAL A 113 -0.84 12.12 2.12
CA VAL A 113 0.26 12.07 3.09
C VAL A 113 -0.01 12.92 4.31
N MET A 114 0.71 12.64 5.41
CA MET A 114 0.57 13.32 6.69
C MET A 114 -0.88 13.32 7.21
N VAL A 115 -1.63 12.25 6.97
CA VAL A 115 -3.06 12.18 7.27
C VAL A 115 -3.29 11.88 8.75
N SER A 116 -4.12 12.67 9.42
CA SER A 116 -4.48 12.44 10.81
C SER A 116 -5.32 11.17 10.98
N CYS A 117 -5.22 10.53 12.16
CA CYS A 117 -6.06 9.39 12.51
C CYS A 117 -7.55 9.70 12.36
N GLU A 118 -8.00 10.85 12.86
CA GLU A 118 -9.39 11.32 12.74
C GLU A 118 -9.88 11.31 11.30
N LYS A 119 -9.15 11.97 10.38
CA LYS A 119 -9.53 12.03 8.96
C LYS A 119 -9.59 10.65 8.30
N ILE A 120 -8.69 9.74 8.67
CA ILE A 120 -8.70 8.36 8.16
C ILE A 120 -9.99 7.66 8.57
N LEU A 121 -10.35 7.74 9.86
CA LEU A 121 -11.50 7.04 10.42
C LEU A 121 -12.83 7.68 9.98
N GLU A 122 -12.91 9.01 9.95
CA GLU A 122 -14.09 9.74 9.44
C GLU A 122 -14.36 9.38 7.98
N THR A 123 -13.33 9.39 7.13
CA THR A 123 -13.48 9.00 5.72
C THR A 123 -13.91 7.54 5.63
N ALA A 124 -13.31 6.65 6.42
CA ALA A 124 -13.65 5.24 6.41
C ALA A 124 -15.15 4.99 6.74
N ILE A 125 -15.69 5.74 7.70
CA ILE A 125 -17.12 5.70 8.07
C ILE A 125 -17.98 6.31 6.95
N ALA A 126 -17.66 7.54 6.53
CA ALA A 126 -18.45 8.28 5.55
C ALA A 126 -18.57 7.52 4.23
N GLU A 127 -17.51 6.83 3.84
CA GLU A 127 -17.43 6.11 2.57
C GLU A 127 -17.84 4.64 2.66
N GLY A 128 -18.07 4.11 3.87
CA GLY A 128 -18.43 2.71 4.09
C GLY A 128 -17.35 1.74 3.60
N VAL A 129 -16.08 2.00 3.91
CA VAL A 129 -14.97 1.19 3.39
C VAL A 129 -14.93 -0.20 4.02
N THR A 130 -14.42 -1.16 3.28
CA THR A 130 -14.27 -2.55 3.75
C THR A 130 -12.91 -2.83 4.36
N ILE A 131 -11.89 -2.01 4.06
CA ILE A 131 -10.51 -2.13 4.58
C ILE A 131 -9.88 -0.75 4.75
N ILE A 132 -9.06 -0.58 5.80
CA ILE A 132 -8.16 0.57 5.98
C ILE A 132 -6.72 0.10 5.81
N GLY A 133 -5.93 0.81 5.00
CA GLY A 133 -4.50 0.55 4.81
C GLY A 133 -3.64 1.75 5.18
N LEU A 134 -2.62 1.50 6.01
CA LEU A 134 -1.69 2.51 6.49
C LEU A 134 -0.30 2.31 5.88
N SER A 135 0.32 3.40 5.46
CA SER A 135 1.70 3.44 4.96
C SER A 135 2.59 4.31 5.85
N GLY A 136 3.85 3.88 6.04
CA GLY A 136 4.87 4.65 6.76
C GLY A 136 6.29 4.23 6.39
N LEU A 137 7.20 5.20 6.33
CA LEU A 137 8.61 5.04 5.98
C LEU A 137 9.55 5.37 7.15
N ILE A 138 9.17 6.25 8.07
CA ILE A 138 10.05 6.67 9.18
C ILE A 138 9.65 6.00 10.51
N THR A 139 10.54 6.01 11.49
CA THR A 139 10.29 5.34 12.79
C THR A 139 9.10 5.93 13.56
N PRO A 140 8.89 7.26 13.63
CA PRO A 140 7.71 7.84 14.28
C PRO A 140 6.37 7.37 13.70
N SER A 141 6.35 7.00 12.42
CA SER A 141 5.15 6.49 11.74
C SER A 141 4.61 5.20 12.38
N LEU A 142 5.47 4.41 13.03
CA LEU A 142 5.07 3.19 13.72
C LEU A 142 4.18 3.49 14.94
N ASP A 143 4.48 4.56 15.68
CA ASP A 143 3.67 4.97 16.83
C ASP A 143 2.30 5.50 16.37
N GLU A 144 2.26 6.21 15.25
CA GLU A 144 1.00 6.65 14.62
C GLU A 144 0.14 5.47 14.17
N MET A 145 0.72 4.41 13.60
CA MET A 145 -0.02 3.18 13.26
C MET A 145 -0.59 2.48 14.50
N VAL A 146 0.17 2.45 15.60
CA VAL A 146 -0.31 1.94 16.90
C VAL A 146 -1.46 2.81 17.42
N HIS A 147 -1.37 4.14 17.26
CA HIS A 147 -2.43 5.06 17.66
C HIS A 147 -3.70 4.83 16.85
N VAL A 148 -3.62 4.70 15.53
CA VAL A 148 -4.78 4.40 14.66
C VAL A 148 -5.44 3.08 15.07
N ALA A 149 -4.68 2.02 15.31
CA ALA A 149 -5.24 0.74 15.75
C ALA A 149 -6.01 0.85 17.07
N LYS A 150 -5.47 1.58 18.06
CA LYS A 150 -6.16 1.85 19.33
C LYS A 150 -7.46 2.63 19.13
N GLU A 151 -7.44 3.59 18.22
CA GLU A 151 -8.60 4.45 17.97
C GLU A 151 -9.70 3.70 17.19
N MET A 152 -9.31 2.83 16.26
CA MET A 152 -10.22 1.89 15.61
C MET A 152 -10.92 0.98 16.62
N GLU A 153 -10.18 0.45 17.60
CA GLU A 153 -10.77 -0.34 18.70
C GLU A 153 -11.73 0.51 19.55
N ARG A 154 -11.30 1.72 19.94
CA ARG A 154 -12.09 2.64 20.78
C ARG A 154 -13.42 3.02 20.11
N GLN A 155 -13.43 3.18 18.79
CA GLN A 155 -14.61 3.54 18.01
C GLN A 155 -15.41 2.32 17.52
N GLY A 156 -14.98 1.09 17.83
CA GLY A 156 -15.71 -0.13 17.48
C GLY A 156 -15.68 -0.48 15.99
N PHE A 157 -14.61 -0.14 15.28
CA PHE A 157 -14.44 -0.57 13.89
C PHE A 157 -14.40 -2.11 13.79
N VAL A 158 -14.98 -2.63 12.70
CA VAL A 158 -15.01 -4.08 12.40
C VAL A 158 -14.21 -4.46 11.15
N VAL A 159 -13.67 -3.46 10.45
CA VAL A 159 -12.94 -3.64 9.19
C VAL A 159 -11.49 -4.06 9.42
N PRO A 160 -10.88 -4.87 8.55
CA PRO A 160 -9.45 -5.19 8.61
C PRO A 160 -8.57 -3.94 8.49
N LEU A 161 -7.43 -3.98 9.19
CA LEU A 161 -6.36 -2.99 9.13
C LEU A 161 -5.12 -3.59 8.45
N LEU A 162 -4.70 -3.00 7.33
CA LEU A 162 -3.46 -3.33 6.64
C LEU A 162 -2.34 -2.37 7.04
N ILE A 163 -1.16 -2.93 7.33
CA ILE A 163 0.04 -2.19 7.70
C ILE A 163 1.11 -2.43 6.65
N GLY A 164 1.70 -1.38 6.09
CA GLY A 164 2.81 -1.48 5.14
C GLY A 164 3.72 -0.27 5.13
N GLY A 165 4.78 -0.33 4.31
CA GLY A 165 5.81 0.70 4.20
C GLY A 165 7.14 0.28 4.83
N ALA A 166 8.22 1.03 4.55
CA ALA A 166 9.59 0.55 4.74
C ALA A 166 9.99 0.28 6.19
N THR A 167 9.50 1.06 7.16
CA THR A 167 9.79 0.83 8.59
C THR A 167 8.92 -0.23 9.24
N THR A 168 7.87 -0.67 8.54
CA THR A 168 6.96 -1.70 9.05
C THR A 168 7.56 -3.10 8.92
N SER A 169 7.20 -3.99 9.84
CA SER A 169 7.60 -5.39 9.77
C SER A 169 6.56 -6.28 10.42
N ALA A 170 6.47 -7.53 9.98
CA ALA A 170 5.56 -8.53 10.56
C ALA A 170 5.72 -8.61 12.09
N LYS A 171 6.97 -8.59 12.57
CA LYS A 171 7.30 -8.62 14.00
C LYS A 171 6.81 -7.38 14.75
N HIS A 172 7.06 -6.18 14.25
CA HIS A 172 6.57 -4.97 14.89
C HIS A 172 5.04 -4.96 14.95
N THR A 173 4.39 -5.31 13.83
CA THR A 173 2.92 -5.42 13.74
C THR A 173 2.38 -6.42 14.76
N ALA A 174 2.96 -7.62 14.85
CA ALA A 174 2.54 -8.67 15.78
C ALA A 174 2.67 -8.28 17.27
N VAL A 175 3.72 -7.53 17.61
CA VAL A 175 4.07 -7.20 19.01
C VAL A 175 3.43 -5.88 19.48
N LYS A 176 3.31 -4.89 18.60
CA LYS A 176 2.96 -3.51 19.00
C LYS A 176 1.60 -3.03 18.46
N ILE A 177 1.21 -3.46 17.26
CA ILE A 177 0.00 -2.95 16.59
C ILE A 177 -1.18 -3.91 16.77
N ALA A 178 -1.04 -5.17 16.37
CA ALA A 178 -2.10 -6.17 16.42
C ALA A 178 -2.74 -6.34 17.82
N PRO A 179 -2.01 -6.28 18.94
CA PRO A 179 -2.63 -6.35 20.27
C PRO A 179 -3.51 -5.15 20.66
N LYS A 180 -3.59 -4.12 19.82
CA LYS A 180 -4.37 -2.90 20.08
C LYS A 180 -5.70 -2.84 19.35
N TYR A 181 -6.01 -3.83 18.52
CA TYR A 181 -7.23 -3.90 17.74
C TYR A 181 -7.71 -5.35 17.64
N SER A 182 -8.98 -5.59 17.94
CA SER A 182 -9.60 -6.92 18.06
C SER A 182 -9.85 -7.60 16.70
N GLN A 183 -9.93 -6.80 15.63
CA GLN A 183 -10.17 -7.28 14.27
C GLN A 183 -8.86 -7.58 13.53
N PRO A 184 -8.91 -8.17 12.32
CA PRO A 184 -7.70 -8.51 11.57
C PRO A 184 -6.74 -7.32 11.38
N VAL A 185 -5.50 -7.47 11.87
CA VAL A 185 -4.37 -6.59 11.57
C VAL A 185 -3.33 -7.39 10.79
N VAL A 186 -3.04 -7.00 9.56
CA VAL A 186 -2.15 -7.75 8.66
C VAL A 186 -1.02 -6.87 8.16
N HIS A 187 0.22 -7.34 8.30
CA HIS A 187 1.39 -6.72 7.66
C HIS A 187 1.47 -7.18 6.21
N VAL A 188 1.58 -6.23 5.28
CA VAL A 188 1.73 -6.49 3.86
C VAL A 188 3.07 -5.91 3.41
N ASN A 189 4.00 -6.81 3.08
CA ASN A 189 5.38 -6.45 2.80
C ASN A 189 5.59 -5.78 1.42
N ASP A 190 4.73 -6.09 0.44
CA ASP A 190 4.90 -5.62 -0.93
C ASP A 190 3.55 -5.46 -1.65
N ALA A 191 3.49 -4.58 -2.64
CA ALA A 191 2.30 -4.34 -3.44
C ALA A 191 1.85 -5.58 -4.23
N SER A 192 2.79 -6.44 -4.65
CA SER A 192 2.47 -7.67 -5.38
C SER A 192 1.58 -8.63 -4.59
N ILE A 193 1.72 -8.64 -3.26
CA ILE A 193 0.96 -9.51 -2.35
C ILE A 193 -0.25 -8.79 -1.72
N SER A 194 -0.44 -7.50 -1.99
CA SER A 194 -1.58 -6.73 -1.44
C SER A 194 -2.92 -7.28 -1.92
N VAL A 195 -3.03 -7.67 -3.19
CA VAL A 195 -4.28 -8.19 -3.78
C VAL A 195 -4.67 -9.55 -3.19
N PRO A 196 -3.79 -10.58 -3.16
CA PRO A 196 -4.13 -11.86 -2.51
C PRO A 196 -4.55 -11.73 -1.05
N VAL A 197 -3.92 -10.81 -0.30
CA VAL A 197 -4.27 -10.54 1.11
C VAL A 197 -5.67 -9.93 1.20
N VAL A 198 -5.96 -8.88 0.44
CA VAL A 198 -7.27 -8.23 0.42
C VAL A 198 -8.36 -9.22 0.00
N GLU A 199 -8.13 -10.00 -1.06
CA GLU A 199 -9.08 -11.02 -1.51
C GLU A 199 -9.36 -12.07 -0.43
N SER A 200 -8.33 -12.54 0.26
CA SER A 200 -8.48 -13.53 1.35
C SER A 200 -9.24 -12.95 2.54
N LEU A 201 -9.13 -11.65 2.80
CA LEU A 201 -9.81 -10.97 3.90
C LEU A 201 -11.30 -10.69 3.63
N LEU A 202 -11.68 -10.53 2.36
CA LEU A 202 -13.04 -10.23 1.93
C LEU A 202 -13.87 -11.48 1.59
N ASP A 203 -13.20 -12.59 1.32
CA ASP A 203 -13.81 -13.87 0.98
C ASP A 203 -14.19 -14.66 2.24
N ALA A 204 -15.48 -14.97 2.40
CA ALA A 204 -16.00 -15.60 3.61
C ALA A 204 -15.46 -17.02 3.86
N ASP A 205 -15.10 -17.75 2.80
CA ASP A 205 -14.60 -19.13 2.88
C ASP A 205 -13.10 -19.16 3.14
N ARG A 206 -12.34 -18.24 2.52
CA ARG A 206 -10.88 -18.15 2.69
C ARG A 206 -10.46 -17.43 3.97
N LYS A 207 -11.25 -16.46 4.45
CA LYS A 207 -10.91 -15.61 5.61
C LYS A 207 -10.59 -16.40 6.88
N PRO A 208 -11.35 -17.42 7.31
CA PRO A 208 -11.06 -18.15 8.55
C PRO A 208 -9.67 -18.79 8.53
N ALA A 209 -9.39 -19.60 7.50
CA ALA A 209 -8.10 -20.29 7.36
C ALA A 209 -6.93 -19.32 7.21
N PHE A 210 -7.14 -18.21 6.47
CA PHE A 210 -6.13 -17.16 6.35
C PHE A 210 -5.83 -16.50 7.71
N MET A 211 -6.87 -16.18 8.50
CA MET A 211 -6.70 -15.54 9.80
C MET A 211 -6.06 -16.45 10.83
N ASP A 212 -6.33 -17.76 10.80
CA ASP A 212 -5.66 -18.71 11.69
C ASP A 212 -4.16 -18.77 11.41
N LYS A 213 -3.77 -18.77 10.13
CA LYS A 213 -2.35 -18.66 9.75
C LYS A 213 -1.73 -17.35 10.23
N VAL A 214 -2.39 -16.20 10.01
CA VAL A 214 -1.90 -14.89 10.46
C VAL A 214 -1.71 -14.86 11.98
N ARG A 215 -2.68 -15.37 12.75
CA ARG A 215 -2.58 -15.44 14.22
C ARG A 215 -1.41 -16.31 14.67
N ALA A 216 -1.26 -17.51 14.09
CA ALA A 216 -0.14 -18.40 14.40
C ALA A 216 1.22 -17.76 14.10
N ASP A 217 1.34 -17.05 12.97
CA ASP A 217 2.56 -16.32 12.61
C ASP A 217 2.85 -15.18 13.60
N GLN A 218 1.82 -14.42 13.99
CA GLN A 218 1.95 -13.35 14.98
C GLN A 218 2.31 -13.86 16.38
N ASP A 219 1.73 -14.99 16.81
CA ASP A 219 2.06 -15.62 18.09
C ASP A 219 3.52 -16.08 18.12
N ARG A 220 3.99 -16.70 17.03
CA ARG A 220 5.40 -17.06 16.88
C ARG A 220 6.32 -15.84 16.98
N ASP A 221 5.97 -14.74 16.32
CA ASP A 221 6.75 -13.49 16.37
C ASP A 221 6.75 -12.87 17.78
N ARG A 222 5.62 -12.89 18.50
CA ARG A 222 5.52 -12.45 19.89
C ARG A 222 6.39 -13.28 20.83
N GLN A 223 6.33 -14.60 20.72
CA GLN A 223 7.16 -15.51 21.52
C GLN A 223 8.66 -15.31 21.24
N SER A 224 9.03 -15.19 19.95
CA SER A 224 10.41 -14.93 19.55
C SER A 224 10.94 -13.59 20.10
N PHE A 225 10.09 -12.56 20.17
CA PHE A 225 10.45 -11.28 20.76
C PHE A 225 10.63 -11.37 22.28
N ALA A 226 9.73 -12.06 22.98
CA ALA A 226 9.81 -12.26 24.43
C ALA A 226 11.09 -12.99 24.85
N GLY A 227 11.48 -14.05 24.12
CA GLY A 227 12.71 -14.81 24.40
C GLY A 227 14.02 -14.04 24.18
N LYS A 228 14.00 -12.91 23.46
CA LYS A 228 15.20 -12.09 23.17
C LYS A 228 15.46 -10.97 24.18
N GLN A 229 14.64 -10.81 25.22
CA GLN A 229 14.83 -9.75 26.21
C GLN A 229 16.04 -9.96 27.13
N ALA A 230 16.65 -11.14 27.14
CA ALA A 230 17.88 -11.42 27.89
C ALA A 230 19.15 -10.97 27.14
N ARG A 231 19.19 -9.71 26.65
CA ARG A 231 20.47 -9.12 26.23
C ARG A 231 21.23 -8.70 27.49
N SER A 232 22.51 -9.04 27.60
CA SER A 232 23.38 -8.52 28.64
C SER A 232 23.61 -7.03 28.40
N LEU A 233 22.81 -6.19 29.08
CA LEU A 233 23.02 -4.76 29.08
C LEU A 233 24.13 -4.42 30.07
N VAL A 234 25.03 -3.52 29.67
CA VAL A 234 26.02 -2.92 30.56
C VAL A 234 25.49 -1.60 31.11
N SER A 235 26.03 -1.13 32.23
CA SER A 235 25.67 0.19 32.73
C SER A 235 26.13 1.29 31.77
N TYR A 236 25.50 2.46 31.84
CA TYR A 236 25.95 3.62 31.07
C TYR A 236 27.41 3.99 31.40
N ALA A 237 27.80 3.88 32.66
CA ALA A 237 29.18 4.13 33.10
C ALA A 237 30.18 3.17 32.44
N ASP A 238 29.86 1.88 32.37
CA ASP A 238 30.70 0.88 31.72
C ASP A 238 30.81 1.12 30.20
N ALA A 239 29.69 1.47 29.56
CA ALA A 239 29.69 1.81 28.14
C ALA A 239 30.56 3.05 27.85
N LEU A 240 30.49 4.08 28.71
CA LEU A 240 31.32 5.27 28.60
C LEU A 240 32.81 4.98 28.84
N ALA A 241 33.11 4.09 29.79
CA ALA A 241 34.48 3.64 30.05
C ALA A 241 35.07 2.86 28.85
N ARG A 242 34.22 2.14 28.11
CA ARG A 242 34.58 1.38 26.90
C ARG A 242 34.39 2.15 25.59
N ARG A 243 34.19 3.48 25.64
CA ARG A 243 34.05 4.31 24.43
C ARG A 243 35.29 4.19 23.54
N PHE A 244 35.14 4.48 22.26
CA PHE A 244 36.28 4.55 21.35
C PHE A 244 37.33 5.56 21.88
N THR A 245 38.58 5.11 21.98
CA THR A 245 39.72 5.92 22.40
C THR A 245 40.82 5.83 21.35
N CYS A 246 41.44 6.96 21.04
CA CYS A 246 42.68 7.06 20.30
C CYS A 246 43.54 8.18 20.91
N ASP A 247 44.82 8.23 20.52
CA ASP A 247 45.68 9.34 20.91
C ASP A 247 45.40 10.56 20.01
N TRP A 248 44.51 11.43 20.46
CA TRP A 248 44.09 12.63 19.73
C TRP A 248 45.25 13.59 19.42
N GLN A 249 46.39 13.50 20.10
CA GLN A 249 47.54 14.36 19.82
C GLN A 249 48.32 13.92 18.57
N THR A 250 48.21 12.63 18.20
CA THR A 250 48.92 12.04 17.06
C THR A 250 48.02 11.77 15.86
N VAL A 251 46.71 11.94 16.01
CA VAL A 251 45.77 11.85 14.89
C VAL A 251 45.92 13.07 13.99
N ASP A 252 46.25 12.83 12.73
CA ASP A 252 46.18 13.83 11.67
C ASP A 252 44.72 14.11 11.30
N LEU A 253 44.18 15.21 11.83
CA LEU A 253 42.82 15.66 11.57
C LEU A 253 42.82 16.65 10.39
N PRO A 254 42.19 16.32 9.25
CA PRO A 254 42.18 17.21 8.10
C PRO A 254 41.42 18.49 8.41
N THR A 255 41.99 19.65 8.04
CA THR A 255 41.31 20.94 8.16
C THR A 255 40.34 21.12 6.98
N PRO A 256 39.04 21.41 7.21
CA PRO A 256 38.10 21.69 6.14
C PRO A 256 38.55 22.88 5.27
N SER A 257 38.33 22.80 3.96
CA SER A 257 38.68 23.89 3.03
C SER A 257 37.82 25.15 3.21
N PHE A 258 36.69 25.04 3.91
CA PHE A 258 35.85 26.17 4.31
C PHE A 258 35.13 25.84 5.62
N LEU A 259 34.70 26.89 6.34
CA LEU A 259 33.86 26.81 7.53
C LEU A 259 32.59 27.64 7.30
N GLY A 260 31.50 27.25 7.97
CA GLY A 260 30.20 27.93 7.87
C GLY A 260 29.24 27.31 6.85
N LEU A 261 28.09 27.94 6.66
CA LEU A 261 27.04 27.47 5.76
C LEU A 261 27.36 27.86 4.31
N ARG A 262 27.25 26.90 3.39
CA ARG A 262 27.29 27.13 1.95
C ARG A 262 26.01 26.60 1.33
N THR A 263 25.18 27.51 0.82
CA THR A 263 23.97 27.15 0.07
C THR A 263 24.33 26.92 -1.39
N LEU A 264 23.73 25.90 -2.00
CA LEU A 264 23.81 25.62 -3.44
C LEU A 264 22.44 25.92 -4.05
N ASP A 265 22.25 27.16 -4.46
CA ASP A 265 21.02 27.59 -5.13
C ASP A 265 21.05 27.18 -6.61
N ASP A 266 19.92 26.68 -7.11
CA ASP A 266 19.72 26.30 -8.52
C ASP A 266 20.79 25.36 -9.12
N PHE A 267 21.23 24.36 -8.33
CA PHE A 267 22.25 23.41 -8.77
C PHE A 267 21.76 22.55 -9.98
N PRO A 268 22.51 22.50 -11.11
CA PRO A 268 22.04 21.82 -12.31
C PRO A 268 21.84 20.31 -12.12
N ILE A 269 20.66 19.81 -12.46
CA ILE A 269 20.37 18.36 -12.38
C ILE A 269 21.34 17.53 -13.24
N ALA A 270 21.83 18.09 -14.36
CA ALA A 270 22.78 17.43 -15.24
C ALA A 270 24.08 17.05 -14.52
N GLU A 271 24.49 17.83 -13.50
CA GLU A 271 25.66 17.53 -12.67
C GLU A 271 25.38 16.42 -11.64
N LEU A 272 24.12 16.20 -11.27
CA LEU A 272 23.71 15.14 -10.34
C LEU A 272 23.54 13.78 -11.03
N ILE A 273 23.22 13.74 -12.32
CA ILE A 273 22.97 12.50 -13.08
C ILE A 273 24.08 11.45 -12.92
N PRO A 274 25.38 11.78 -13.01
CA PRO A 274 26.47 10.81 -12.84
C PRO A 274 26.54 10.18 -11.43
N PHE A 275 25.91 10.82 -10.43
CA PHE A 275 25.91 10.37 -9.03
C PHE A 275 24.65 9.58 -8.66
N ILE A 276 23.70 9.40 -9.58
CA ILE A 276 22.50 8.60 -9.33
C ILE A 276 22.90 7.11 -9.22
N ASP A 277 22.67 6.51 -8.05
CA ASP A 277 22.57 5.06 -7.95
C ASP A 277 21.20 4.63 -8.47
N TRP A 278 21.19 3.98 -9.63
CA TRP A 278 19.98 3.48 -10.27
C TRP A 278 19.46 2.18 -9.64
N SER A 279 20.22 1.54 -8.75
CA SER A 279 19.79 0.26 -8.15
C SER A 279 18.52 0.43 -7.29
N PRO A 280 18.40 1.42 -6.38
CA PRO A 280 17.16 1.71 -5.68
C PRO A 280 15.98 2.10 -6.60
N PHE A 281 16.26 2.75 -7.74
CA PHE A 281 15.24 3.04 -8.75
C PHE A 281 14.60 1.76 -9.29
N PHE A 282 15.41 0.78 -9.71
CA PHE A 282 14.87 -0.50 -10.18
C PHE A 282 14.16 -1.29 -9.09
N GLN A 283 14.68 -1.28 -7.86
CA GLN A 283 14.04 -1.90 -6.71
C GLN A 283 12.65 -1.33 -6.44
N THR A 284 12.50 0.01 -6.54
CA THR A 284 11.20 0.70 -6.42
C THR A 284 10.20 0.21 -7.46
N TRP A 285 10.68 -0.09 -8.67
CA TRP A 285 9.89 -0.68 -9.76
C TRP A 285 9.77 -2.21 -9.68
N GLN A 286 10.14 -2.83 -8.56
CA GLN A 286 10.17 -4.29 -8.37
C GLN A 286 10.99 -5.05 -9.43
N LEU A 287 11.93 -4.39 -10.09
CA LEU A 287 12.89 -5.01 -11.01
C LEU A 287 14.12 -5.41 -10.20
N LYS A 288 14.21 -6.68 -9.82
CA LYS A 288 15.29 -7.21 -8.98
C LYS A 288 16.60 -7.27 -9.77
N GLY A 289 17.64 -6.64 -9.26
CA GLY A 289 18.98 -6.63 -9.84
C GLY A 289 19.77 -5.39 -9.42
N LYS A 290 21.07 -5.39 -9.69
CA LYS A 290 21.96 -4.24 -9.44
C LYS A 290 22.28 -3.54 -10.75
N PHE A 291 22.26 -2.21 -10.77
CA PHE A 291 22.70 -1.47 -11.95
C PHE A 291 24.25 -1.48 -12.07
N PRO A 292 24.82 -1.57 -13.28
CA PRO A 292 24.16 -1.76 -14.58
C PRO A 292 23.88 -3.22 -14.95
N ALA A 293 24.34 -4.20 -14.15
CA ALA A 293 24.23 -5.64 -14.46
C ALA A 293 22.79 -6.12 -14.74
N ILE A 294 21.78 -5.48 -14.14
CA ILE A 294 20.35 -5.77 -14.36
C ILE A 294 19.95 -5.71 -15.85
N PHE A 295 20.67 -4.95 -16.67
CA PHE A 295 20.42 -4.81 -18.11
C PHE A 295 20.67 -6.08 -18.92
N GLU A 296 21.50 -6.99 -18.41
CA GLU A 296 21.82 -8.27 -19.04
C GLU A 296 21.04 -9.43 -18.41
N ASP A 297 20.13 -9.15 -17.46
CA ASP A 297 19.27 -10.17 -16.89
C ASP A 297 18.30 -10.73 -17.95
N ALA A 298 18.25 -12.06 -18.06
CA ALA A 298 17.45 -12.76 -19.07
C ALA A 298 15.93 -12.56 -18.91
N THR A 299 15.47 -12.22 -17.70
CA THR A 299 14.05 -12.10 -17.35
C THR A 299 13.61 -10.64 -17.36
N VAL A 300 14.32 -9.77 -16.64
CA VAL A 300 13.92 -8.36 -16.43
C VAL A 300 14.73 -7.36 -17.27
N GLY A 301 15.85 -7.77 -17.88
CA GLY A 301 16.82 -6.83 -18.48
C GLY A 301 16.26 -5.97 -19.60
N ARG A 302 15.38 -6.54 -20.45
CA ARG A 302 14.68 -5.79 -21.50
C ARG A 302 13.80 -4.67 -20.92
N GLU A 303 13.07 -4.97 -19.87
CA GLU A 303 12.17 -4.01 -19.22
C GLU A 303 12.94 -3.00 -18.38
N ALA A 304 14.04 -3.41 -17.73
CA ALA A 304 14.96 -2.49 -17.07
C ALA A 304 15.57 -1.47 -18.05
N LYS A 305 16.04 -1.92 -19.22
CA LYS A 305 16.53 -1.03 -20.30
C LYS A 305 15.43 -0.05 -20.75
N THR A 306 14.20 -0.54 -20.90
CA THR A 306 13.05 0.29 -21.33
C THR A 306 12.64 1.31 -20.27
N ASN A 307 12.68 0.92 -18.99
CA ASN A 307 12.28 1.76 -17.86
C ASN A 307 13.32 2.85 -17.53
N HIS A 308 14.59 2.62 -17.86
CA HIS A 308 15.68 3.57 -17.65
C HIS A 308 15.80 4.64 -18.75
N ARG A 309 15.23 4.39 -19.93
CA ARG A 309 15.32 5.38 -21.03
C ARG A 309 14.59 6.67 -20.64
N PRO A 310 15.20 7.84 -20.89
CA PRO A 310 14.56 9.14 -20.67
C PRO A 310 13.32 9.33 -21.56
#